data_AF-A2FUA4-F1
#
_entry.id   AF-A2FUA4-F1
#
_cell.length_a   1.000
_cell.length_b   1.000
_cell.length_c   1.000
_cell.angle_alpha   90.00
_cell.angle_beta   90.00
_cell.angle_gamma   90.00
#
_symmetry.space_group_name_H-M   'P 1'
#
loop_
_entity.id
_entity.type
_entity.pdbx_description
1 polymer ?
#
loop_
_entity_poly.entity_id
_entity_poly.type
_entity_poly.pdbx_seq_one_letter_code
_entity_poly.pdbx_strand_id
1 'polypeptide(L)'
;MQKGYGLSPIPKGLLLQDYSNEGLTTLADLDLSPTLITLNLTNNPLKTLESLRTIPTLAKLVLDNTNIDSLLGVRPQPSLSNLSALSCPLSDYEYLAMMCTIVFGDNIMQINNQQVNENDKLAGREARSHLKPYLLQGWIIVSTIPLVLKHVTSGEILPLSDTYKITPVDPEILEQTREVPIGVTKIEILPVQIQNPFKLLKMNQLEPFIQKIIHKLNYQKLFQDFGVQKMIQTNQ
;
A
#
# COMPACT_ATOMS: atom_id res chain seq x y z
N MET A 1 -39.41 37.54 11.63
CA MET A 1 -38.36 38.01 10.70
C MET A 1 -37.43 36.84 10.40
N GLN A 2 -37.69 36.10 9.32
CA GLN A 2 -36.81 35.04 8.82
C GLN A 2 -35.88 35.67 7.79
N LYS A 3 -34.56 35.59 8.00
CA LYS A 3 -33.57 35.96 6.98
C LYS A 3 -33.25 34.70 6.17
N GLY A 4 -33.72 34.69 4.93
CA GLY A 4 -33.36 33.68 3.93
C GLY A 4 -31.93 33.89 3.46
N TYR A 5 -31.12 32.84 3.56
CA TYR A 5 -29.88 32.75 2.82
C TYR A 5 -30.20 32.18 1.45
N GLY A 6 -30.21 33.05 0.43
CA GLY A 6 -30.29 32.64 -0.96
C GLY A 6 -29.00 31.92 -1.34
N LEU A 7 -29.08 30.59 -1.45
CA LEU A 7 -28.05 29.80 -2.09
C LEU A 7 -28.18 30.02 -3.61
N SER A 8 -27.17 30.64 -4.21
CA SER A 8 -27.01 30.65 -5.66
C SER A 8 -26.94 29.20 -6.19
N PRO A 9 -27.49 28.89 -7.38
CA PRO A 9 -27.38 27.55 -7.95
C PRO A 9 -25.91 27.20 -8.19
N ILE A 10 -25.40 26.18 -7.50
CA ILE A 10 -24.06 25.63 -7.76
C ILE A 10 -24.11 24.97 -9.15
N PRO A 11 -23.18 25.27 -10.07
CA PRO A 11 -23.15 24.62 -11.37
C PRO A 11 -22.99 23.10 -11.24
N LYS A 12 -23.84 22.33 -11.91
CA LYS A 12 -23.71 20.86 -12.08
C LYS A 12 -22.41 20.56 -12.85
N GLY A 13 -21.29 20.38 -12.16
CA GLY A 13 -20.03 20.10 -12.85
C GLY A 13 -18.77 20.12 -12.00
N LEU A 14 -18.82 19.52 -10.81
CA LEU A 14 -17.71 18.91 -10.04
C LEU A 14 -18.28 18.72 -8.65
N LEU A 15 -18.80 17.52 -8.35
CA LEU A 15 -19.30 17.29 -7.00
C LEU A 15 -18.10 17.01 -6.10
N LEU A 16 -17.69 18.04 -5.38
CA LEU A 16 -16.77 17.98 -4.26
C LEU A 16 -17.60 17.95 -2.99
N GLN A 17 -17.30 17.02 -2.09
CA GLN A 17 -17.79 17.06 -0.71
C GLN A 17 -16.59 17.26 0.22
N ASP A 18 -16.66 18.34 0.99
CA ASP A 18 -15.66 18.71 1.97
C ASP A 18 -16.18 18.43 3.37
N TYR A 19 -15.47 17.58 4.10
CA TYR A 19 -15.70 17.26 5.51
C TYR A 19 -14.45 17.53 6.34
N SER A 20 -13.60 18.47 5.91
CA SER A 20 -12.39 18.80 6.64
C SER A 20 -12.68 19.47 7.98
N ASN A 21 -11.90 19.15 9.01
CA ASN A 21 -12.00 19.74 10.35
C ASN A 21 -13.32 19.45 11.11
N GLU A 22 -14.04 18.40 10.73
CA GLU A 22 -15.34 18.06 11.33
C GLU A 22 -15.20 17.14 12.57
N GLY A 23 -13.96 16.80 12.98
CA GLY A 23 -13.70 15.93 14.13
C GLY A 23 -14.11 14.47 13.90
N LEU A 24 -14.17 14.03 12.64
CA LEU A 24 -14.64 12.70 12.27
C LEU A 24 -13.68 11.61 12.77
N THR A 25 -14.22 10.66 13.53
CA THR A 25 -13.54 9.42 13.90
C THR A 25 -13.96 8.22 13.05
N THR A 26 -15.05 8.37 12.28
CA THR A 26 -15.63 7.38 11.38
C THR A 26 -16.33 8.08 10.21
N LEU A 27 -16.61 7.34 9.14
CA LEU A 27 -17.31 7.81 7.93
C LEU A 27 -18.70 7.17 7.78
N ALA A 28 -19.17 6.41 8.78
CA ALA A 28 -20.39 5.61 8.67
C ALA A 28 -21.66 6.45 8.44
N ASP A 29 -21.71 7.64 9.03
CA ASP A 29 -22.88 8.52 9.01
C ASP A 29 -22.80 9.60 7.92
N LEU A 30 -21.76 9.59 7.08
CA LEU A 30 -21.63 10.58 6.02
C LEU A 30 -22.58 10.27 4.86
N ASP A 31 -23.40 11.26 4.51
CA ASP A 31 -24.20 11.22 3.29
C ASP A 31 -23.32 11.60 2.08
N LEU A 32 -22.58 10.62 1.59
CA LEU A 32 -21.75 10.77 0.40
C LEU A 32 -22.64 10.70 -0.85
N SER A 33 -22.38 11.54 -1.84
CA SER A 33 -23.11 11.46 -3.09
C SER A 33 -22.65 10.25 -3.92
N PRO A 34 -23.56 9.55 -4.62
CA PRO A 34 -23.18 8.50 -5.57
C PRO A 34 -22.38 9.04 -6.79
N THR A 35 -22.44 10.35 -7.05
CA THR A 35 -21.71 11.02 -8.15
C THR A 35 -20.51 11.84 -7.66
N LEU A 36 -20.05 11.57 -6.43
CA LEU A 36 -18.93 12.26 -5.80
C LEU A 36 -17.63 12.03 -6.57
N ILE A 37 -16.98 13.12 -6.97
CA ILE A 37 -15.69 13.08 -7.70
C ILE A 37 -14.52 13.33 -6.76
N THR A 38 -14.67 14.24 -5.81
CA THR A 38 -13.63 14.62 -4.85
C THR A 38 -14.16 14.57 -3.43
N LEU A 39 -13.49 13.80 -2.57
CA LEU A 39 -13.77 13.75 -1.14
C LEU A 39 -12.59 14.34 -0.36
N ASN A 40 -12.86 15.36 0.43
CA ASN A 40 -11.89 15.96 1.34
C ASN A 40 -12.20 15.59 2.79
N LEU A 41 -11.26 14.90 3.45
CA LEU A 41 -11.34 14.44 4.84
C LEU A 41 -10.22 15.05 5.72
N THR A 42 -9.59 16.13 5.26
CA THR A 42 -8.43 16.74 5.91
C THR A 42 -8.70 17.09 7.38
N ASN A 43 -7.69 16.96 8.25
CA ASN A 43 -7.76 17.33 9.67
C ASN A 43 -8.87 16.61 10.45
N ASN A 44 -9.07 15.31 10.19
CA ASN A 44 -9.96 14.47 10.98
C ASN A 44 -9.15 13.35 11.67
N PRO A 45 -9.46 12.98 12.92
CA PRO A 45 -8.73 11.95 13.65
C PRO A 45 -9.05 10.51 13.19
N LEU A 46 -9.35 10.30 11.91
CA LEU A 46 -9.63 9.00 11.29
C LEU A 46 -8.41 8.08 11.41
N LYS A 47 -8.64 6.83 11.83
CA LYS A 47 -7.60 5.79 11.89
C LYS A 47 -7.69 4.79 10.74
N THR A 48 -8.89 4.61 10.17
CA THR A 48 -9.16 3.63 9.12
C THR A 48 -10.13 4.19 8.10
N LEU A 49 -10.26 3.51 6.96
CA LEU A 49 -11.23 3.82 5.91
C LEU A 49 -12.31 2.73 5.77
N GLU A 50 -12.48 1.87 6.78
CA GLU A 50 -13.43 0.73 6.76
C GLU A 50 -14.87 1.16 6.48
N SER A 51 -15.27 2.31 7.04
CA SER A 51 -16.59 2.89 6.84
C SER A 51 -16.74 3.58 5.49
N LEU A 52 -15.65 3.87 4.75
CA LEU A 52 -15.74 4.47 3.42
C LEU A 52 -16.31 3.45 2.43
N ARG A 53 -17.54 3.66 1.98
CA ARG A 53 -18.15 2.79 0.95
C ARG A 53 -17.44 2.92 -0.39
N THR A 54 -17.61 1.94 -1.27
CA THR A 54 -17.16 2.07 -2.66
C THR A 54 -17.94 3.20 -3.33
N ILE A 55 -17.23 4.16 -3.90
CA ILE A 55 -17.80 5.28 -4.65
C ILE A 55 -17.23 5.18 -6.07
N PRO A 56 -18.00 4.62 -7.04
CA PRO A 56 -17.48 4.31 -8.36
C PRO A 56 -16.94 5.51 -9.14
N THR A 57 -17.36 6.72 -8.78
CA THR A 57 -17.00 7.97 -9.47
C THR A 57 -15.88 8.76 -8.77
N LEU A 58 -15.43 8.31 -7.59
CA LEU A 58 -14.44 9.02 -6.80
C LEU A 58 -13.08 8.99 -7.49
N ALA A 59 -12.64 10.15 -7.96
CA ALA A 59 -11.36 10.34 -8.64
C ALA A 59 -10.26 10.86 -7.70
N LYS A 60 -10.64 11.66 -6.70
CA LYS A 60 -9.71 12.28 -5.74
C LYS A 60 -10.14 12.06 -4.30
N LEU A 61 -9.23 11.55 -3.48
CA LEU A 61 -9.38 11.40 -2.04
C LEU A 61 -8.27 12.16 -1.31
N VAL A 62 -8.66 13.06 -0.41
CA VAL A 62 -7.72 13.84 0.42
C VAL A 62 -7.88 13.41 1.87
N LEU A 63 -6.81 12.88 2.45
CA LEU A 63 -6.73 12.34 3.80
C LEU A 63 -5.74 13.12 4.66
N ASP A 64 -5.31 14.31 4.22
CA ASP A 64 -4.20 15.01 4.85
C ASP A 64 -4.43 15.29 6.34
N ASN A 65 -3.37 15.20 7.14
CA ASN A 65 -3.42 15.37 8.60
C ASN A 65 -4.49 14.48 9.27
N THR A 66 -4.65 13.25 8.82
CA THR A 66 -5.44 12.22 9.52
C THR A 66 -4.52 11.25 10.25
N ASN A 67 -5.08 10.36 11.08
CA ASN A 67 -4.32 9.34 11.82
C ASN A 67 -4.30 7.98 11.09
N ILE A 68 -4.52 7.98 9.78
CA ILE A 68 -4.51 6.75 8.98
C ILE A 68 -3.08 6.25 8.86
N ASP A 69 -2.85 5.01 9.27
CA ASP A 69 -1.53 4.37 9.37
C ASP A 69 -1.39 3.10 8.52
N SER A 70 -2.48 2.70 7.85
CA SER A 70 -2.56 1.49 7.03
C SER A 70 -3.72 1.58 6.04
N LEU A 71 -3.81 0.61 5.13
CA LEU A 71 -4.94 0.47 4.20
C LEU A 71 -6.02 -0.49 4.75
N LEU A 72 -6.07 -0.64 6.07
CA LEU A 72 -6.99 -1.54 6.78
C LEU A 72 -8.45 -1.31 6.34
N GLY A 73 -9.03 -2.40 5.85
CA GLY A 73 -10.43 -2.54 5.45
C GLY A 73 -10.92 -1.54 4.42
N VAL A 74 -10.01 -0.89 3.66
CA VAL A 74 -10.44 0.01 2.59
C VAL A 74 -11.18 -0.79 1.52
N ARG A 75 -12.32 -0.24 1.09
CA ARG A 75 -13.09 -0.83 -0.02
C ARG A 75 -12.56 -0.34 -1.38
N PRO A 76 -12.76 -1.12 -2.46
CA PRO A 76 -12.33 -0.71 -3.80
C PRO A 76 -12.87 0.67 -4.18
N GLN A 77 -12.02 1.52 -4.75
CA GLN A 77 -12.38 2.81 -5.33
C GLN A 77 -11.94 2.81 -6.81
N PRO A 78 -12.77 2.27 -7.72
CA PRO A 78 -12.32 1.84 -9.05
C PRO A 78 -11.87 3.00 -9.95
N SER A 79 -12.34 4.22 -9.70
CA SER A 79 -11.93 5.41 -10.46
C SER A 79 -10.90 6.29 -9.75
N LEU A 80 -10.39 5.86 -8.59
CA LEU A 80 -9.47 6.68 -7.82
C LEU A 80 -8.13 6.84 -8.55
N SER A 81 -7.83 8.07 -8.95
CA SER A 81 -6.60 8.43 -9.65
C SER A 81 -5.66 9.26 -8.79
N ASN A 82 -6.19 9.93 -7.77
CA ASN A 82 -5.45 10.88 -6.94
C ASN A 82 -5.70 10.60 -5.46
N LEU A 83 -4.63 10.33 -4.73
CA LEU A 83 -4.64 10.20 -3.28
C LEU A 83 -3.72 11.27 -2.68
N SER A 84 -4.19 11.96 -1.66
CA SER A 84 -3.35 12.74 -0.76
C SER A 84 -3.49 12.17 0.63
N ALA A 85 -2.37 11.88 1.28
CA ALA A 85 -2.26 11.41 2.64
C ALA A 85 -1.11 12.14 3.35
N LEU A 86 -0.90 13.41 3.00
CA LEU A 86 0.18 14.22 3.55
C LEU A 86 0.02 14.34 5.07
N SER A 87 1.13 14.20 5.79
CA SER A 87 1.13 14.27 7.26
C SER A 87 0.22 13.21 7.91
N CYS A 88 0.03 12.07 7.26
CA CYS A 88 -0.54 10.87 7.86
C CYS A 88 0.59 9.90 8.22
N PRO A 89 0.46 9.08 9.27
CA PRO A 89 1.43 8.01 9.51
C PRO A 89 1.63 7.08 8.30
N LEU A 90 0.58 6.87 7.49
CA LEU A 90 0.65 6.12 6.24
C LEU A 90 1.65 6.72 5.22
N SER A 91 1.88 8.05 5.25
CA SER A 91 2.83 8.71 4.34
C SER A 91 4.30 8.48 4.64
N ASP A 92 4.61 7.96 5.83
CA ASP A 92 6.00 7.71 6.25
C ASP A 92 6.57 6.41 5.67
N TYR A 93 5.74 5.57 5.05
CA TYR A 93 6.18 4.29 4.50
C TYR A 93 6.76 4.42 3.09
N GLU A 94 7.99 3.95 2.93
CA GLU A 94 8.75 3.94 1.67
C GLU A 94 7.95 3.35 0.49
N TYR A 95 7.22 2.27 0.72
CA TYR A 95 6.50 1.54 -0.32
C TYR A 95 5.03 1.98 -0.48
N LEU A 96 4.67 3.20 -0.03
CA LEU A 96 3.30 3.70 -0.11
C LEU A 96 2.72 3.60 -1.52
N ALA A 97 3.47 4.03 -2.53
CA ALA A 97 2.99 4.03 -3.91
C ALA A 97 2.64 2.63 -4.40
N MET A 98 3.51 1.65 -4.17
CA MET A 98 3.26 0.24 -4.47
C MET A 98 2.07 -0.33 -3.69
N MET A 99 1.93 0.00 -2.40
CA MET A 99 0.79 -0.45 -1.60
C MET A 99 -0.54 0.10 -2.15
N CYS A 100 -0.55 1.37 -2.57
CA CYS A 100 -1.71 1.99 -3.19
C CYS A 100 -2.04 1.37 -4.56
N THR A 101 -1.06 1.07 -5.41
CA THR A 101 -1.30 0.40 -6.70
C THR A 101 -1.83 -1.02 -6.51
N ILE A 102 -1.37 -1.75 -5.50
CA ILE A 102 -1.93 -3.06 -5.13
C ILE A 102 -3.41 -2.94 -4.75
N VAL A 103 -3.74 -2.00 -3.86
CA VAL A 103 -5.08 -1.90 -3.27
C VAL A 103 -6.09 -1.26 -4.21
N PHE A 104 -5.77 -0.10 -4.78
CA PHE A 104 -6.70 0.72 -5.57
C PHE A 104 -6.70 0.39 -7.06
N GLY A 105 -5.65 -0.22 -7.58
CA GLY A 105 -5.58 -0.52 -9.02
C GLY A 105 -4.53 0.31 -9.75
N ASP A 106 -4.44 0.07 -11.06
CA ASP A 106 -3.52 0.78 -11.95
C ASP A 106 -4.00 2.20 -12.29
N ASN A 107 -5.23 2.53 -11.90
CA ASN A 107 -5.83 3.85 -12.10
C ASN A 107 -5.22 4.91 -11.18
N ILE A 108 -4.51 4.53 -10.11
CA ILE A 108 -3.82 5.48 -9.24
C ILE A 108 -2.64 6.11 -10.00
N MET A 109 -2.73 7.41 -10.23
CA MET A 109 -1.78 8.18 -11.03
C MET A 109 -0.91 9.08 -10.18
N GLN A 110 -1.45 9.60 -9.07
CA GLN A 110 -0.75 10.52 -8.20
C GLN A 110 -1.01 10.21 -6.73
N ILE A 111 0.06 10.25 -5.93
CA ILE A 111 0.03 10.11 -4.47
C ILE A 111 0.87 11.25 -3.88
N ASN A 112 0.30 12.02 -2.95
CA ASN A 112 0.99 13.15 -2.30
C ASN A 112 1.57 14.15 -3.31
N ASN A 113 0.82 14.44 -4.37
CA ASN A 113 1.21 15.28 -5.51
C ASN A 113 2.41 14.76 -6.34
N GLN A 114 2.91 13.56 -6.06
CA GLN A 114 3.93 12.90 -6.86
C GLN A 114 3.28 11.91 -7.83
N GLN A 115 3.79 11.85 -9.06
CA GLN A 115 3.34 10.87 -10.04
C GLN A 115 3.81 9.47 -9.60
N VAL A 116 2.88 8.51 -9.64
CA VAL A 116 3.22 7.10 -9.41
C VAL A 116 4.05 6.62 -10.60
N ASN A 117 5.28 6.19 -10.33
CA ASN A 117 6.17 5.70 -11.37
C ASN A 117 5.74 4.32 -11.89
N GLU A 118 6.24 3.94 -13.07
CA GLU A 118 5.85 2.67 -13.70
C GLU A 118 6.37 1.43 -12.94
N ASN A 119 7.46 1.55 -12.18
CA ASN A 119 7.96 0.45 -11.34
C ASN A 119 6.96 0.08 -10.25
N ASP A 120 6.40 1.06 -9.54
CA ASP A 120 5.40 0.85 -8.50
C ASP A 120 4.09 0.29 -9.07
N LYS A 121 3.72 0.69 -10.29
CA LYS A 121 2.55 0.13 -10.99
C LYS A 121 2.77 -1.32 -11.37
N LEU A 122 3.91 -1.64 -11.99
CA LEU A 122 4.24 -3.00 -12.41
C LEU A 122 4.38 -3.94 -11.21
N ALA A 123 5.20 -3.55 -10.22
CA ALA A 123 5.36 -4.29 -8.97
C ALA A 123 4.01 -4.51 -8.26
N GLY A 124 3.19 -3.46 -8.18
CA GLY A 124 1.88 -3.57 -7.56
C GLY A 124 0.91 -4.47 -8.32
N ARG A 125 0.93 -4.44 -9.66
CA ARG A 125 0.13 -5.34 -10.50
C ARG A 125 0.51 -6.80 -10.30
N GLU A 126 1.81 -7.10 -10.29
CA GLU A 126 2.33 -8.46 -10.07
C GLU A 126 2.07 -8.96 -8.65
N ALA A 127 2.17 -8.08 -7.65
CA ALA A 127 1.96 -8.44 -6.26
C ALA A 127 0.50 -8.47 -5.83
N ARG A 128 -0.43 -7.93 -6.65
CA ARG A 128 -1.81 -7.65 -6.23
C ARG A 128 -2.54 -8.86 -5.67
N SER A 129 -2.52 -9.98 -6.38
CA SER A 129 -3.27 -11.18 -5.99
C SER A 129 -2.83 -11.76 -4.64
N HIS A 130 -1.57 -11.57 -4.26
CA HIS A 130 -1.00 -12.15 -3.06
C HIS A 130 -0.93 -11.17 -1.89
N LEU A 131 -0.63 -9.88 -2.15
CA LEU A 131 -0.42 -8.90 -1.08
C LEU A 131 -1.67 -8.12 -0.70
N LYS A 132 -2.64 -7.96 -1.61
CA LYS A 132 -3.86 -7.21 -1.32
C LYS A 132 -4.60 -7.71 -0.06
N PRO A 133 -4.78 -9.03 0.17
CA PRO A 133 -5.44 -9.50 1.40
C PRO A 133 -4.73 -9.06 2.69
N TYR A 134 -3.40 -8.97 2.68
CA TYR A 134 -2.63 -8.52 3.85
C TYR A 134 -2.77 -7.01 4.05
N LEU A 135 -2.65 -6.21 2.98
CA LEU A 135 -2.79 -4.75 3.08
C LEU A 135 -4.17 -4.34 3.60
N LEU A 136 -5.23 -5.05 3.19
CA LEU A 136 -6.59 -4.86 3.67
C LEU A 136 -6.79 -5.30 5.13
N GLN A 137 -5.83 -6.02 5.72
CA GLN A 137 -5.83 -6.45 7.12
C GLN A 137 -4.85 -5.61 7.97
N GLY A 138 -4.39 -4.45 7.48
CA GLY A 138 -3.54 -3.56 8.27
C GLY A 138 -2.05 -3.92 8.25
N TRP A 139 -1.63 -4.79 7.33
CA TRP A 139 -0.21 -5.01 7.05
C TRP A 139 0.32 -3.94 6.09
N ILE A 140 1.60 -3.63 6.22
CA ILE A 140 2.34 -2.72 5.35
C ILE A 140 3.58 -3.43 4.81
N ILE A 141 4.05 -3.02 3.63
CA ILE A 141 5.33 -3.46 3.10
C ILE A 141 6.42 -2.62 3.77
N VAL A 142 7.43 -3.28 4.34
CA VAL A 142 8.60 -2.63 4.98
C VAL A 142 9.92 -3.01 4.33
N SER A 143 9.93 -4.01 3.46
CA SER A 143 11.05 -4.34 2.56
C SER A 143 10.55 -5.15 1.37
N THR A 144 11.15 -4.98 0.20
CA THR A 144 10.84 -5.77 -1.01
C THR A 144 11.90 -6.83 -1.31
N ILE A 145 13.10 -6.72 -0.73
CA ILE A 145 14.22 -7.65 -0.90
C ILE A 145 14.95 -7.86 0.44
N PRO A 146 14.63 -8.93 1.20
CA PRO A 146 13.52 -9.86 0.99
C PRO A 146 12.15 -9.18 1.21
N LEU A 147 11.07 -9.76 0.70
CA LEU A 147 9.73 -9.24 0.94
C LEU A 147 9.34 -9.42 2.42
N VAL A 148 9.14 -8.31 3.12
CA VAL A 148 8.78 -8.31 4.54
C VAL A 148 7.58 -7.39 4.75
N LEU A 149 6.56 -7.93 5.42
CA LEU A 149 5.42 -7.17 5.89
C LEU A 149 5.51 -6.92 7.40
N LYS A 150 4.93 -5.80 7.84
CA LYS A 150 4.71 -5.50 9.26
C LYS A 150 3.23 -5.24 9.49
N HIS A 151 2.64 -5.82 10.52
CA HIS A 151 1.30 -5.46 10.95
C HIS A 151 1.35 -4.21 11.82
N VAL A 152 0.61 -3.17 11.47
CA VAL A 152 0.79 -1.83 12.07
C VAL A 152 0.41 -1.82 13.55
N THR A 153 -0.67 -2.50 13.93
CA THR A 153 -1.17 -2.51 15.32
C THR A 153 -0.38 -3.45 16.23
N SER A 154 -0.09 -4.68 15.79
CA SER A 154 0.59 -5.68 16.64
C SER A 154 2.11 -5.55 16.59
N GLY A 155 2.65 -4.89 15.57
CA GLY A 155 4.10 -4.86 15.31
C GLY A 155 4.67 -6.17 14.78
N GLU A 156 3.82 -7.18 14.53
CA GLU A 156 4.24 -8.48 14.00
C GLU A 156 4.93 -8.32 12.65
N ILE A 157 5.98 -9.12 12.42
CA ILE A 157 6.77 -9.13 11.19
C ILE A 157 6.54 -10.45 10.46
N LEU A 158 6.19 -10.36 9.18
CA LEU A 158 5.95 -11.50 8.31
C LEU A 158 6.90 -11.46 7.11
N PRO A 159 7.98 -12.24 7.15
CA PRO A 159 8.83 -12.47 5.98
C PRO A 159 8.09 -13.38 4.99
N LEU A 160 7.85 -12.90 3.77
CA LEU A 160 7.34 -13.70 2.67
C LEU A 160 8.56 -14.17 1.86
N SER A 161 8.82 -15.49 1.86
CA SER A 161 10.05 -16.11 1.37
C SER A 161 10.30 -15.92 -0.15
N ASP A 162 11.49 -16.37 -0.62
CA ASP A 162 12.05 -16.28 -1.99
C ASP A 162 11.13 -16.65 -3.17
N THR A 163 9.92 -17.16 -2.91
CA THR A 163 8.88 -17.41 -3.91
C THR A 163 8.21 -16.14 -4.42
N TYR A 164 8.34 -15.00 -3.72
CA TYR A 164 7.84 -13.71 -4.15
C TYR A 164 9.00 -12.73 -4.37
N LYS A 165 9.63 -12.81 -5.55
CA LYS A 165 10.60 -11.79 -5.99
C LYS A 165 9.83 -10.70 -6.70
N ILE A 166 9.62 -9.57 -6.03
CA ILE A 166 9.32 -8.33 -6.73
C ILE A 166 10.66 -7.88 -7.32
N THR A 167 10.96 -8.30 -8.54
CA THR A 167 12.15 -7.82 -9.24
C THR A 167 11.95 -6.34 -9.57
N PRO A 168 12.92 -5.47 -9.28
CA PRO A 168 12.96 -4.15 -9.89
C PRO A 168 12.88 -4.33 -11.40
N VAL A 169 11.90 -3.70 -12.05
CA VAL A 169 11.80 -3.75 -13.50
C VAL A 169 13.03 -3.02 -14.04
N ASP A 170 13.78 -3.72 -14.89
CA ASP A 170 14.96 -3.16 -15.54
C ASP A 170 14.55 -1.91 -16.34
N PRO A 171 15.18 -0.74 -16.13
CA PRO A 171 14.92 0.46 -16.91
C PRO A 171 14.96 0.23 -18.43
N GLU A 172 15.79 -0.72 -18.90
CA GLU A 172 15.93 -1.04 -20.32
C GLU A 172 14.66 -1.70 -20.92
N ILE A 173 13.88 -2.41 -20.10
CA ILE A 173 12.58 -3.00 -20.49
C ILE A 173 11.48 -1.92 -20.57
N LEU A 174 11.55 -0.89 -19.74
CA LEU A 174 10.58 0.22 -19.74
C LEU A 174 10.68 1.12 -20.97
N GLU A 175 11.88 1.27 -21.55
CA GLU A 175 12.06 2.03 -22.78
C GLU A 175 11.55 1.27 -24.01
N GLN A 176 11.71 -0.06 -24.05
CA GLN A 176 11.28 -0.89 -25.19
C GLN A 176 9.76 -1.05 -25.31
N THR A 177 9.00 -0.89 -24.22
CA THR A 177 7.52 -1.02 -24.23
C THR A 177 6.80 0.25 -24.66
N ARG A 178 7.50 1.39 -24.83
CA ARG A 178 6.91 2.65 -25.28
C ARG A 178 6.60 2.71 -26.78
N GLU A 179 7.07 1.75 -27.59
CA GLU A 179 6.95 1.80 -29.07
C GLU A 179 6.11 0.70 -29.73
N VAL A 180 5.40 -0.17 -29.02
CA VAL A 180 4.65 -1.26 -29.68
C VAL A 180 3.14 -0.98 -29.77
N PRO A 181 2.53 -0.94 -30.99
CA PRO A 181 1.08 -0.89 -31.17
C PRO A 181 0.42 -2.19 -30.67
N ILE A 182 -0.78 -2.06 -30.12
CA ILE A 182 -1.59 -3.14 -29.52
C ILE A 182 -1.71 -4.32 -30.50
N GLY A 183 -1.04 -5.44 -30.19
CA GLY A 183 -1.06 -6.65 -31.00
C GLY A 183 -0.17 -7.79 -30.50
N VAL A 184 -0.66 -8.52 -29.49
CA VAL A 184 -0.29 -9.91 -29.09
C VAL A 184 1.17 -10.21 -28.71
N THR A 185 1.39 -10.65 -27.46
CA THR A 185 2.20 -11.86 -27.22
C THR A 185 1.78 -12.57 -25.93
N LYS A 186 1.62 -13.88 -26.08
CA LYS A 186 1.11 -14.86 -25.13
C LYS A 186 2.16 -15.09 -24.02
N ILE A 187 1.80 -14.89 -22.75
CA ILE A 187 2.63 -15.31 -21.62
C ILE A 187 2.21 -16.73 -21.24
N GLU A 188 3.14 -17.69 -21.33
CA GLU A 188 2.95 -19.04 -20.80
C GLU A 188 2.97 -19.00 -19.28
N ILE A 189 1.83 -19.30 -18.66
CA ILE A 189 1.73 -19.55 -17.23
C ILE A 189 1.89 -21.05 -17.01
N LEU A 190 2.96 -21.48 -16.36
CA LEU A 190 3.07 -22.87 -15.88
C LEU A 190 2.07 -23.06 -14.73
N PRO A 191 1.11 -23.99 -14.81
CA PRO A 191 0.17 -24.23 -13.74
C PRO A 191 0.86 -25.03 -12.63
N VAL A 192 1.11 -24.41 -11.47
CA VAL A 192 1.51 -25.14 -10.26
C VAL A 192 0.33 -25.20 -9.31
N GLN A 193 -0.08 -26.43 -8.99
CA GLN A 193 -1.14 -26.71 -8.04
C GLN A 193 -0.75 -26.22 -6.64
N ILE A 194 -1.59 -25.36 -6.06
CA ILE A 194 -1.40 -24.82 -4.71
C ILE A 194 -1.95 -25.84 -3.71
N GLN A 195 -1.07 -26.52 -2.97
CA GLN A 195 -1.43 -27.05 -1.66
C GLN A 195 -1.26 -25.94 -0.62
N ASN A 196 -2.36 -25.62 0.03
CA ASN A 196 -2.49 -24.63 1.10
C ASN A 196 -1.47 -24.88 2.24
N PRO A 197 -0.53 -23.96 2.55
CA PRO A 197 0.45 -24.20 3.59
C PRO A 197 0.16 -23.34 4.83
N PHE A 198 -0.98 -23.56 5.50
CA PHE A 198 -1.06 -23.18 6.91
C PHE A 198 -0.21 -24.18 7.72
N LYS A 199 1.11 -23.97 7.73
CA LYS A 199 2.01 -24.61 8.67
C LYS A 199 3.04 -23.58 9.13
N LEU A 200 2.78 -22.99 10.30
CA LEU A 200 3.77 -22.18 11.02
C LEU A 200 5.06 -23.01 11.18
N LEU A 201 6.18 -22.52 10.64
CA LEU A 201 7.49 -23.10 10.87
C LEU A 201 7.99 -22.68 12.26
N LYS A 202 8.51 -23.63 13.03
CA LYS A 202 9.13 -23.35 14.33
C LYS A 202 10.53 -22.75 14.12
N MET A 203 10.98 -21.91 15.05
CA MET A 203 12.25 -21.14 14.97
C MET A 203 13.48 -21.98 14.60
N ASN A 204 13.53 -23.24 15.07
CA ASN A 204 14.61 -24.19 14.80
C ASN A 204 14.65 -24.69 13.34
N GLN A 205 13.60 -24.47 12.56
CA GLN A 205 13.53 -24.83 11.14
C GLN A 205 13.97 -23.68 10.22
N LEU A 206 14.13 -22.47 10.76
CA LEU A 206 14.59 -21.26 10.04
C LEU A 206 16.12 -21.08 10.12
N GLU A 207 16.76 -21.69 11.12
CA GLU A 207 18.22 -21.64 11.37
C GLU A 207 19.09 -21.94 10.13
N PRO A 208 18.84 -23.01 9.35
CA PRO A 208 19.65 -23.32 8.17
C PRO A 208 19.51 -22.27 7.05
N PHE A 209 18.36 -21.59 6.97
CA PHE A 209 18.08 -20.56 5.97
C PHE A 209 18.76 -19.25 6.34
N ILE A 210 18.72 -18.88 7.61
CA ILE A 210 19.43 -17.71 8.16
C ILE A 210 20.93 -17.88 7.94
N GLN A 211 21.51 -19.05 8.22
CA GLN A 211 22.93 -19.34 7.98
C GLN A 211 23.31 -19.24 6.50
N LYS A 212 22.41 -19.64 5.59
CA LYS A 212 22.64 -19.54 4.14
C LYS A 212 22.59 -18.11 3.61
N ILE A 213 21.73 -17.26 4.20
CA ILE A 213 21.68 -15.81 3.92
C ILE A 213 22.92 -15.13 4.50
N ILE A 214 23.34 -15.52 5.71
CA ILE A 214 24.57 -15.05 6.35
C ILE A 214 25.81 -15.38 5.53
N HIS A 215 25.86 -16.56 4.90
CA HIS A 215 27.00 -16.93 4.06
C HIS A 215 27.05 -16.15 2.73
N LYS A 216 25.91 -15.63 2.25
CA LYS A 216 25.81 -14.94 0.95
C LYS A 216 26.07 -13.43 1.05
N LEU A 217 25.91 -12.86 2.24
CA LEU A 217 26.27 -11.48 2.55
C LEU A 217 27.63 -11.50 3.26
N ASN A 218 28.65 -10.81 2.77
CA ASN A 218 30.00 -10.89 3.35
C ASN A 218 30.03 -10.21 4.75
N TYR A 219 29.86 -10.97 5.83
CA TYR A 219 29.64 -10.50 7.22
C TYR A 219 30.85 -9.88 7.94
N GLN A 220 31.96 -9.57 7.24
CA GLN A 220 33.11 -8.92 7.89
C GLN A 220 32.96 -7.41 8.05
N LYS A 221 32.08 -6.75 7.28
CA LYS A 221 31.91 -5.29 7.34
C LYS A 221 30.81 -4.84 8.32
N LEU A 222 29.74 -5.62 8.45
CA LEU A 222 28.58 -5.25 9.30
C LEU A 222 28.88 -5.37 10.81
N PHE A 223 29.84 -6.20 11.22
CA PHE A 223 30.23 -6.38 12.62
C PHE A 223 31.13 -5.26 13.17
N GLN A 224 31.87 -4.53 12.31
CA GLN A 224 32.67 -3.39 12.76
C GLN A 224 31.82 -2.13 12.96
N ASP A 225 30.75 -1.96 12.18
CA ASP A 225 29.91 -0.75 12.22
C ASP A 225 28.85 -0.76 13.34
N PHE A 226 28.54 -1.94 13.93
CA PHE A 226 27.48 -2.07 14.94
C PHE A 226 27.92 -2.45 16.36
N GLY A 227 29.22 -2.50 16.66
CA GLY A 227 29.71 -2.38 18.05
C GLY A 227 29.14 -3.35 19.10
N VAL A 228 28.78 -4.58 18.74
CA VAL A 228 28.37 -5.61 19.73
C VAL A 228 29.49 -6.62 19.92
N GLN A 229 30.41 -6.34 20.86
CA GLN A 229 31.25 -7.35 21.48
C GLN A 229 30.54 -7.96 22.69
N LYS A 230 30.73 -9.28 22.84
CA LYS A 230 30.31 -10.19 23.92
C LYS A 230 28.87 -10.71 23.87
N MET A 231 28.73 -11.93 23.35
CA MET A 231 28.23 -13.08 24.11
C MET A 231 28.62 -14.38 23.41
N ILE A 232 29.88 -14.80 23.57
CA ILE A 232 30.27 -16.22 23.45
C ILE A 232 31.12 -16.55 24.67
N GLN A 233 30.48 -17.22 25.62
CA GLN A 233 30.98 -18.05 26.73
C GLN A 233 29.68 -18.37 27.49
N THR A 234 29.23 -19.61 27.69
CA THR A 234 29.96 -20.85 27.95
C THR A 234 28.93 -21.98 27.80
N ASN A 235 29.32 -23.14 27.27
CA ASN A 235 28.89 -24.45 27.78
C ASN A 235 29.91 -25.47 27.29
N GLN A 236 30.88 -25.72 28.16
CA GLN A 236 31.59 -26.99 28.23
C GLN A 236 30.63 -28.08 28.74
#